data_AF-A0A3D1RWW9-F1
#
_entry.id   AF-A0A3D1RWW9-F1
#
_cell.length_a   1.000
_cell.length_b   1.000
_cell.length_c   1.000
_cell.angle_alpha   90.00
_cell.angle_beta   90.00
_cell.angle_gamma   90.00
#
_symmetry.space_group_name_H-M   'P 1'
#
loop_
_entity.id
_entity.type
_entity.pdbx_description
1 polymer ?
#
loop_
_entity_poly.entity_id
_entity_poly.type
_entity_poly.pdbx_seq_one_letter_code
_entity_poly.pdbx_strand_id
1 'polypeptide(L)'
;MSRKARLGKGLDALLGSVEKTAAESDGELRHLPVESIRPGRYQPRTRMDEASLSDLAASIKAQGVVQPIVVRETVAGDYELIAGERRWRAAKMAGLGELPAVVRR
;
A
#
# COMPACT_ATOMS: atom_id res chain seq x y z
N MET A 1 28.43 27.70 -18.61
CA MET A 1 28.71 27.02 -17.31
C MET A 1 27.76 27.57 -16.26
N SER A 2 26.66 26.87 -15.97
CA SER A 2 25.64 27.35 -15.01
C SER A 2 25.83 26.69 -13.65
N ARG A 3 26.14 27.51 -12.64
CA ARG A 3 26.43 27.10 -11.27
C ARG A 3 25.10 26.85 -10.56
N LYS A 4 24.65 25.58 -10.52
CA LYS A 4 23.41 25.18 -9.87
C LYS A 4 23.55 25.34 -8.35
N ALA A 5 22.68 26.16 -7.77
CA ALA A 5 22.67 26.49 -6.35
C ALA A 5 22.57 25.21 -5.51
N ARG A 6 23.54 25.02 -4.60
CA ARG A 6 23.56 23.92 -3.64
C ARG A 6 22.54 24.23 -2.56
N LEU A 7 21.32 23.70 -2.69
CA LEU A 7 20.37 23.62 -1.58
C LEU A 7 21.07 22.90 -0.42
N GLY A 8 20.97 23.48 0.77
CA GLY A 8 21.77 23.10 1.93
C GLY A 8 21.70 21.61 2.26
N LYS A 9 22.81 21.09 2.79
CA LYS A 9 23.09 19.69 3.16
C LYS A 9 22.05 19.01 4.11
N GLY A 10 20.96 19.68 4.44
CA GLY A 10 19.86 19.16 5.28
C GLY A 10 18.61 18.75 4.50
N LEU A 11 18.36 19.26 3.29
CA LEU A 11 17.16 18.90 2.52
C LEU A 11 17.26 17.51 1.88
N ASP A 12 18.44 17.12 1.37
CA ASP A 12 18.70 15.77 0.86
C ASP A 12 18.43 14.67 1.91
N ALA A 13 18.69 14.93 3.19
CA ALA A 13 18.43 13.98 4.27
C ALA A 13 16.94 13.77 4.54
N LEU A 14 16.11 14.80 4.30
CA LEU A 14 14.66 14.71 4.43
C LEU A 14 14.03 14.08 3.18
N LEU A 15 14.49 14.45 1.98
CA LEU A 15 13.99 13.94 0.70
C LEU A 15 14.40 12.49 0.43
N GLY A 16 15.62 12.09 0.81
CA GLY A 16 16.10 10.71 0.67
C GLY A 16 15.33 9.69 1.52
N SER A 17 14.64 10.15 2.57
CA SER A 17 13.76 9.29 3.38
C SER A 17 12.38 9.12 2.76
N VAL A 18 11.90 10.04 1.93
CA VAL A 18 10.57 9.95 1.31
C VAL A 18 10.58 8.91 0.17
N GLU A 19 11.69 8.80 -0.57
CA GLU A 19 11.83 7.83 -1.65
C GLU A 19 12.21 6.40 -1.17
N LYS A 20 12.92 6.28 -0.04
CA LYS A 20 13.36 4.97 0.48
C LYS A 20 12.24 4.08 1.01
N THR A 21 11.09 4.63 1.38
CA THR A 21 9.98 3.81 1.91
C THR A 21 9.28 2.97 0.84
N ALA A 22 9.44 3.30 -0.44
CA ALA A 22 8.82 2.57 -1.55
C ALA A 22 9.76 1.53 -2.21
N ALA A 23 11.09 1.74 -2.12
CA ALA A 23 12.07 0.99 -2.92
C ALA A 23 12.88 -0.08 -2.16
N GLU A 24 12.80 -0.15 -0.82
CA GLU A 24 13.53 -1.16 -0.01
C GLU A 24 12.64 -2.35 0.41
N SER A 25 11.57 -2.63 -0.33
CA SER A 25 10.84 -3.89 -0.20
C SER A 25 11.39 -4.84 -1.26
N ASP A 26 11.99 -5.96 -0.84
CA ASP A 26 12.41 -7.07 -1.72
C ASP A 26 11.18 -7.82 -2.28
N GLY A 27 10.27 -7.10 -2.92
CA GLY A 27 8.97 -7.59 -3.35
C GLY A 27 8.51 -6.97 -4.66
N GLU A 28 7.79 -7.76 -5.45
CA GLU A 28 7.33 -7.41 -6.79
C GLU A 28 6.01 -6.63 -6.71
N LEU A 29 5.94 -5.46 -7.35
CA LEU A 29 4.68 -4.72 -7.47
C LEU A 29 3.80 -5.35 -8.54
N ARG A 30 2.64 -5.88 -8.16
CA ARG A 30 1.67 -6.55 -9.03
C ARG A 30 0.27 -6.02 -8.78
N HIS A 31 -0.58 -6.07 -9.81
CA HIS A 31 -2.03 -5.88 -9.64
C HIS A 31 -2.66 -7.24 -9.34
N LEU A 32 -3.34 -7.33 -8.22
CA LEU A 32 -3.93 -8.59 -7.74
C LEU A 32 -5.45 -8.46 -7.61
N PRO A 33 -6.21 -9.51 -7.96
CA PRO A 33 -7.63 -9.58 -7.68
C PRO A 33 -7.90 -9.36 -6.20
N VAL A 34 -8.86 -8.48 -5.86
CA VAL A 34 -9.15 -8.18 -4.45
C VAL A 34 -9.65 -9.44 -3.70
N GLU A 35 -10.25 -10.38 -4.44
CA GLU A 35 -10.79 -11.64 -3.94
C GLU A 35 -9.74 -12.72 -3.64
N SER A 36 -8.57 -12.68 -4.31
CA SER A 36 -7.48 -13.63 -4.06
C SER A 36 -6.65 -13.30 -2.81
N ILE A 37 -6.96 -12.18 -2.17
CA ILE A 37 -6.25 -11.69 -0.98
C ILE A 37 -7.05 -12.05 0.27
N ARG A 38 -6.39 -12.73 1.20
CA ARG A 38 -6.93 -13.14 2.50
C ARG A 38 -6.35 -12.26 3.62
N PRO A 39 -7.15 -11.90 4.62
CA PRO A 39 -6.66 -11.14 5.76
C PRO A 39 -5.66 -11.98 6.56
N GLY A 40 -4.57 -11.35 7.00
CA GLY A 40 -3.59 -12.00 7.88
C GLY A 40 -4.21 -12.34 9.23
N ARG A 41 -3.78 -13.45 9.83
CA ARG A 41 -4.33 -13.99 11.10
C ARG A 41 -4.08 -13.09 12.31
N TYR A 42 -3.08 -12.21 12.26
CA TYR A 42 -2.68 -11.35 13.37
C TYR A 42 -2.92 -9.87 13.02
N GLN A 43 -4.02 -9.30 13.53
CA GLN A 43 -4.38 -7.90 13.33
C GLN A 43 -4.53 -7.18 14.68
N PRO A 44 -3.48 -6.49 15.17
CA PRO A 44 -3.50 -5.83 16.48
C PRO A 44 -4.45 -4.61 16.53
N ARG A 45 -4.89 -4.07 15.39
CA ARG A 45 -5.83 -2.95 15.31
C ARG A 45 -7.19 -3.42 14.79
N THR A 46 -8.00 -3.97 15.69
CA THR A 46 -9.32 -4.55 15.38
C THR A 46 -10.44 -3.51 15.34
N ARG A 47 -10.28 -2.36 16.01
CA ARG A 47 -11.23 -1.24 15.95
C ARG A 47 -10.89 -0.32 14.79
N MET A 48 -11.56 -0.53 13.66
CA MET A 48 -11.59 0.43 12.57
C MET A 48 -12.91 1.19 12.65
N ASP A 49 -12.82 2.51 12.75
CA ASP A 49 -13.99 3.37 12.63
C ASP A 49 -14.55 3.27 11.20
N GLU A 50 -15.81 2.92 11.09
CA GLU A 50 -16.51 2.68 9.83
C GLU A 50 -16.63 3.96 8.99
N ALA A 51 -16.79 5.11 9.63
CA ALA A 51 -16.81 6.40 8.95
C ALA A 51 -15.47 6.66 8.24
N SER A 52 -14.36 6.51 8.97
CA SER A 52 -13.00 6.65 8.40
C SER A 52 -12.69 5.66 7.27
N LEU A 53 -13.37 4.51 7.23
CA LEU A 53 -13.21 3.51 6.18
C LEU A 53 -14.02 3.87 4.94
N SER A 54 -15.24 4.39 5.13
CA SER A 54 -16.10 4.92 4.07
C SER A 54 -15.43 6.07 3.33
N ASP A 55 -14.84 7.02 4.06
CA ASP A 55 -14.11 8.14 3.45
C ASP A 55 -12.92 7.64 2.61
N LEU A 56 -12.19 6.65 3.13
CA LEU A 56 -11.09 6.03 2.38
C LEU A 56 -11.59 5.29 1.14
N ALA A 57 -12.73 4.63 1.21
CA ALA A 57 -13.33 3.95 0.05
C ALA A 57 -13.80 4.95 -1.01
N ALA A 58 -14.42 6.07 -0.61
CA ALA A 58 -14.79 7.15 -1.52
C ALA A 58 -13.56 7.75 -2.20
N SER A 59 -12.48 7.99 -1.44
CA SER A 59 -11.20 8.42 -1.99
C SER A 59 -10.63 7.39 -2.97
N ILE A 60 -10.57 6.12 -2.60
CA ILE A 60 -10.05 5.04 -3.45
C ILE A 60 -10.89 4.89 -4.72
N LYS A 61 -12.20 5.11 -4.67
CA LYS A 61 -13.07 5.09 -5.86
C LYS A 61 -12.76 6.24 -6.81
N ALA A 62 -12.37 7.41 -6.29
CA ALA A 62 -12.09 8.60 -7.09
C ALA A 62 -10.68 8.60 -7.72
N GLN A 63 -9.66 8.18 -6.98
CA GLN A 63 -8.24 8.29 -7.38
C GLN A 63 -7.50 6.94 -7.47
N GLY A 64 -8.18 5.82 -7.16
CA GLY A 64 -7.54 4.52 -7.03
C GLY A 64 -6.73 4.38 -5.73
N VAL A 65 -5.99 3.29 -5.63
CA VAL A 65 -5.14 2.99 -4.47
C VAL A 65 -3.78 3.62 -4.69
N VAL A 66 -3.52 4.73 -4.01
CA VAL A 66 -2.24 5.47 -4.13
C VAL A 66 -1.07 4.70 -3.52
N GLN A 67 -1.28 4.04 -2.38
CA GLN A 67 -0.25 3.25 -1.70
C GLN A 67 -0.55 1.76 -1.78
N PRO A 68 0.33 0.96 -2.41
CA PRO A 68 0.11 -0.47 -2.56
C PRO A 68 0.05 -1.18 -1.21
N ILE A 69 -0.78 -2.21 -1.13
CA ILE A 69 -0.81 -3.10 0.04
C ILE A 69 0.40 -4.04 0.01
N VAL A 70 0.71 -4.67 1.14
CA VAL A 70 1.81 -5.65 1.19
C VAL A 70 1.21 -7.02 1.46
N VAL A 71 1.54 -7.98 0.60
CA VAL A 71 1.07 -9.36 0.68
C VAL A 71 2.25 -10.32 0.62
N ARG A 72 2.02 -11.57 1.01
CA ARG A 72 2.87 -12.72 0.66
C ARG A 72 2.09 -13.75 -0.12
N GLU A 73 2.77 -14.49 -0.97
CA GLU A 73 2.21 -15.68 -1.59
C GLU A 73 2.04 -16.79 -0.55
N THR A 74 0.93 -17.51 -0.63
CA THR A 74 0.65 -18.70 0.18
C THR A 74 0.96 -19.96 -0.63
N VAL A 75 1.14 -21.09 0.06
CA VAL A 75 1.39 -22.40 -0.57
C VAL A 75 0.25 -22.81 -1.53
N ALA A 76 -0.96 -22.27 -1.33
CA ALA A 76 -2.14 -22.56 -2.15
C ALA A 76 -2.24 -21.68 -3.42
N GLY A 77 -1.34 -20.72 -3.62
CA GLY A 77 -1.39 -19.77 -4.74
C GLY A 77 -2.26 -18.52 -4.49
N ASP A 78 -2.92 -18.45 -3.33
CA ASP A 78 -3.58 -17.23 -2.83
C ASP A 78 -2.58 -16.27 -2.19
N TYR A 79 -3.02 -15.05 -1.87
CA TYR A 79 -2.21 -14.04 -1.20
C TYR A 79 -2.68 -13.80 0.23
N GLU A 80 -1.75 -13.66 1.18
CA GLU A 80 -2.06 -13.26 2.55
C GLU A 80 -1.61 -11.82 2.80
N LEU A 81 -2.52 -11.01 3.35
CA LEU A 81 -2.26 -9.61 3.66
C LEU A 81 -1.34 -9.48 4.87
N ILE A 82 -0.18 -8.86 4.67
CA ILE A 82 0.78 -8.53 5.72
C ILE A 82 0.47 -7.13 6.28
N ALA A 83 0.24 -6.16 5.39
CA ALA A 83 0.00 -4.77 5.77
C ALA A 83 -0.95 -4.07 4.80
N GLY A 84 -1.70 -3.10 5.32
CA GLY A 84 -2.65 -2.31 4.54
C GLY A 84 -4.11 -2.78 4.63
N GLU A 85 -4.51 -3.47 5.70
CA GLU A 85 -5.90 -3.92 5.95
C GLU A 85 -6.94 -2.84 5.63
N ARG A 86 -6.72 -1.60 6.10
CA ARG A 86 -7.63 -0.48 5.85
C ARG A 86 -7.83 -0.21 4.35
N ARG A 87 -6.73 -0.26 3.58
CA ARG A 87 -6.76 -0.02 2.13
C ARG A 87 -7.41 -1.17 1.39
N TRP A 88 -7.13 -2.41 1.78
CA TRP A 88 -7.78 -3.59 1.20
C TRP A 88 -9.30 -3.60 1.46
N ARG A 89 -9.74 -3.34 2.69
CA ARG A 89 -11.18 -3.23 3.01
C ARG A 89 -11.86 -2.07 2.28
N ALA A 90 -11.22 -0.91 2.24
CA ALA A 90 -11.74 0.22 1.50
C ALA A 90 -11.80 -0.05 -0.01
N ALA A 91 -10.83 -0.77 -0.58
CA ALA A 91 -10.85 -1.20 -1.97
C ALA A 91 -12.00 -2.17 -2.26
N LYS A 92 -12.28 -3.12 -1.34
CA LYS A 92 -13.47 -3.98 -1.39
C LYS A 92 -14.76 -3.17 -1.37
N MET A 93 -14.89 -2.23 -0.43
CA MET A 93 -16.06 -1.35 -0.33
C MET A 93 -16.24 -0.44 -1.54
N ALA A 94 -15.13 0.01 -2.13
CA ALA A 94 -15.14 0.82 -3.35
C ALA A 94 -15.52 0.01 -4.61
N GLY A 95 -15.54 -1.33 -4.53
CA GLY A 95 -15.91 -2.22 -5.62
C GLY A 95 -14.80 -2.40 -6.66
N LEU A 96 -13.53 -2.29 -6.27
CA LEU A 96 -12.41 -2.58 -7.16
C LEU A 96 -12.29 -4.08 -7.43
N GLY A 97 -12.07 -4.44 -8.70
CA GLY A 97 -11.78 -5.83 -9.09
C GLY A 97 -10.33 -6.22 -8.79
N GLU A 98 -9.40 -5.29 -8.95
CA GLU A 98 -7.97 -5.47 -8.69
C GLU A 98 -7.38 -4.27 -7.96
N LEU A 99 -6.27 -4.48 -7.25
CA LEU A 99 -5.54 -3.40 -6.59
C LEU A 99 -4.02 -3.62 -6.61
N PRO A 100 -3.21 -2.55 -6.53
CA PRO A 100 -1.76 -2.66 -6.49
C PRO A 100 -1.28 -3.24 -5.15
N ALA A 101 -0.45 -4.26 -5.22
CA ALA A 101 0.11 -4.99 -4.08
C ALA A 101 1.59 -5.29 -4.30
N VAL A 102 2.39 -5.14 -3.25
CA VAL A 102 3.77 -5.58 -3.20
C VAL A 102 3.78 -7.02 -2.67
N VAL A 103 4.19 -7.96 -3.52
CA VAL A 103 4.31 -9.37 -3.20
C VAL A 103 5.70 -9.63 -2.61
N ARG A 104 5.76 -9.98 -1.32
CA ARG A 104 6.99 -10.41 -0.65
C ARG A 104 7.07 -11.94 -0.65
N ARG A 105 8.27 -12.47 -0.90
CA ARG A 105 8.57 -13.91 -0.77
C ARG A 105 8.77 -14.31 0.69
#